data_AF-A0A0K9YLG4-F1
#
_entry.id   AF-A0A0K9YLG4-F1
#
_cell.length_a   1.000
_cell.length_b   1.000
_cell.length_c   1.000
_cell.angle_alpha   90.00
_cell.angle_beta   90.00
_cell.angle_gamma   90.00
#
_symmetry.space_group_name_H-M   'P 1'
#
loop_
_entity.id
_entity.type
_entity.pdbx_description
1 polymer ?
#
loop_
_entity_poly.entity_id
_entity_poly.type
_entity_poly.pdbx_seq_one_letter_code
_entity_poly.pdbx_strand_id
1 'polypeptide(L)'
;MGYPGQYLQFIEKFNEGEYYECHDLLEDIWMEDKTDKFLQGLLQLSVGLYHQEYGNIKGARWMFGNARKYLTRYEPVHWGLDVSGVLQYIEACEKSLPETDVISYAEAKAMSFPSLRLHVNTS
;
A
#
# COMPACT_ATOMS: atom_id res chain seq x y z
N MET A 1 15.10 -18.91 0.70
CA MET A 1 15.61 -17.56 1.04
C MET A 1 14.71 -17.04 2.15
N GLY A 2 15.22 -16.51 3.25
CA GLY A 2 14.37 -15.88 4.26
C GLY A 2 14.00 -14.46 3.83
N TYR A 3 12.76 -14.03 4.08
CA TYR A 3 12.36 -12.63 3.97
C TYR A 3 12.67 -11.89 5.28
N PRO A 4 12.84 -10.55 5.27
CA PRO A 4 12.90 -9.77 6.51
C PRO A 4 11.68 -10.03 7.39
N GLY A 5 11.86 -10.11 8.71
CA GLY A 5 10.74 -10.34 9.64
C GLY A 5 9.69 -9.25 9.55
N GLN A 6 10.13 -8.00 9.40
CA GLN A 6 9.28 -6.82 9.21
C GLN A 6 8.44 -6.92 7.94
N TYR A 7 8.96 -7.54 6.87
CA TYR A 7 8.20 -7.73 5.64
C TYR A 7 7.06 -8.74 5.84
N LEU A 8 7.29 -9.83 6.56
CA LEU A 8 6.24 -10.80 6.88
C LEU A 8 5.18 -10.18 7.80
N GLN A 9 5.61 -9.41 8.80
CA GLN A 9 4.70 -8.70 9.69
C GLN A 9 3.89 -7.61 8.96
N PHE A 10 4.49 -6.94 7.97
CA PHE A 10 3.79 -5.99 7.10
C PHE A 10 2.60 -6.67 6.40
N ILE A 11 2.77 -7.90 5.90
CA ILE A 11 1.70 -8.64 5.23
C ILE A 11 0.54 -8.95 6.19
N GLU A 12 0.85 -9.34 7.42
CA GLU A 12 -0.15 -9.58 8.46
C GLU A 12 -0.92 -8.29 8.77
N LYS A 13 -0.20 -7.21 9.06
CA LYS A 13 -0.77 -5.90 9.42
C LYS A 13 -1.60 -5.28 8.28
N PHE A 14 -1.14 -5.43 7.04
CA PHE A 14 -1.90 -4.96 5.88
C PHE A 14 -3.25 -5.68 5.78
N ASN A 15 -3.25 -6.99 6.02
CA ASN A 15 -4.46 -7.81 5.99
C ASN A 15 -5.42 -7.54 7.18
N GLU A 16 -4.94 -6.88 8.23
CA GLU A 16 -5.72 -6.40 9.38
C GLU A 16 -6.22 -4.96 9.19
N GLY A 17 -5.77 -4.25 8.15
CA GLY A 17 -6.07 -2.83 7.93
C GLY A 17 -5.26 -1.88 8.80
N GLU A 18 -4.18 -2.36 9.42
CA GLU A 18 -3.28 -1.58 10.27
C GLU A 18 -2.22 -0.85 9.42
N TYR A 19 -2.66 0.07 8.57
CA TYR A 19 -1.80 0.69 7.55
C TYR A 19 -0.75 1.66 8.09
N TYR A 20 -0.95 2.21 9.28
CA TYR A 20 0.07 3.02 9.96
C TYR A 20 1.24 2.13 10.42
N GLU A 21 0.94 0.96 10.99
CA GLU A 21 1.92 -0.04 11.38
C GLU A 21 2.66 -0.61 10.15
N CYS A 22 1.96 -0.78 9.02
CA CYS A 22 2.60 -1.12 7.75
C CYS A 22 3.65 -0.09 7.30
N HIS A 23 3.38 1.21 7.50
CA HIS A 23 4.33 2.28 7.18
C HIS A 23 5.63 2.10 7.99
N ASP A 24 5.52 1.97 9.31
CA ASP A 24 6.69 1.89 10.19
C ASP A 24 7.55 0.65 9.86
N LEU A 25 6.90 -0.51 9.65
CA LEU A 25 7.59 -1.76 9.29
C LEU A 25 8.33 -1.68 7.94
N LEU A 26 7.74 -1.03 6.95
CA LEU A 26 8.35 -0.88 5.64
C LEU A 26 9.42 0.22 5.62
N GLU A 27 9.23 1.30 6.38
CA GLU A 27 10.21 2.36 6.54
C GLU A 27 11.50 1.81 7.16
N ASP A 28 11.39 0.97 8.20
CA ASP A 28 12.54 0.32 8.83
C ASP A 28 13.42 -0.43 7.83
N ILE A 29 12.82 -1.22 6.92
CA ILE A 29 13.57 -1.96 5.90
C ILE A 29 14.11 -1.00 4.83
N TRP A 30 13.28 -0.07 4.35
CA TRP A 30 13.64 0.84 3.27
C TRP A 30 14.74 1.84 3.67
N MET A 31 14.87 2.16 4.96
CA MET A 31 15.91 3.04 5.48
C MET A 31 17.32 2.42 5.34
N GLU A 32 17.44 1.09 5.23
CA GLU A 32 18.72 0.40 4.96
C GLU A 32 19.21 0.64 3.53
N ASP A 33 18.30 0.66 2.55
CA ASP A 33 18.57 1.04 1.16
C ASP A 33 17.42 1.85 0.56
N LYS A 34 17.57 3.19 0.66
CA LYS A 34 16.57 4.15 0.15
C LYS A 34 16.39 4.14 -1.37
N THR A 35 17.22 3.38 -2.09
CA THR A 35 17.09 3.22 -3.54
C THR A 35 16.09 2.13 -3.91
N ASP A 36 15.69 1.27 -2.98
CA ASP A 36 14.72 0.20 -3.23
C ASP A 36 13.31 0.78 -3.49
N LYS A 37 12.88 0.71 -4.76
CA LYS A 37 11.58 1.21 -5.19
C LYS A 37 10.44 0.24 -4.93
N PHE A 38 10.72 -1.04 -4.67
CA PHE A 38 9.69 -1.99 -4.30
C PHE A 38 9.17 -1.67 -2.90
N LEU A 39 10.08 -1.60 -1.92
CA LEU A 39 9.73 -1.23 -0.54
C LEU A 39 9.13 0.17 -0.47
N GLN A 40 9.70 1.14 -1.19
CA GLN A 40 9.11 2.48 -1.27
C GLN A 40 7.70 2.48 -1.86
N GLY A 41 7.44 1.63 -2.85
CA GLY A 41 6.11 1.49 -3.46
C GLY A 41 5.07 0.91 -2.50
N LEU A 42 5.43 -0.14 -1.76
CA LEU A 42 4.55 -0.72 -0.72
C LEU A 42 4.32 0.24 0.45
N LEU A 43 5.35 1.01 0.82
CA LEU A 43 5.26 2.02 1.87
C LEU A 43 4.25 3.09 1.46
N GLN A 44 4.35 3.60 0.23
CA GLN A 44 3.40 4.59 -0.29
C GLN A 44 2.00 4.04 -0.49
N LEU A 45 1.83 2.76 -0.84
CA LEU A 45 0.52 2.12 -0.84
C LEU A 45 -0.12 2.19 0.56
N SER A 46 0.64 1.83 1.60
CA SER A 46 0.16 1.85 2.99
C SER A 46 -0.20 3.26 3.44
N VAL A 47 0.64 4.26 3.15
CA VAL A 47 0.36 5.68 3.45
C VAL A 47 -0.84 6.20 2.67
N GLY A 48 -1.04 5.75 1.43
CA GLY A 48 -2.21 6.12 0.62
C GLY A 48 -3.52 5.62 1.22
N LEU A 49 -3.54 4.38 1.71
CA LEU A 49 -4.70 3.80 2.40
C LEU A 49 -4.96 4.53 3.72
N TYR A 50 -3.92 4.77 4.53
CA TYR A 50 -4.04 5.55 5.75
C TYR A 50 -4.62 6.96 5.48
N HIS A 51 -4.13 7.66 4.46
CA HIS A 51 -4.71 8.95 4.08
C HIS A 51 -6.19 8.86 3.69
N GLN A 52 -6.58 7.81 2.98
CA GLN A 52 -7.97 7.59 2.60
C GLN A 52 -8.85 7.40 3.83
N GLU A 53 -8.44 6.59 4.82
CA GLU A 53 -9.20 6.32 6.04
C GLU A 53 -9.48 7.58 6.89
N TYR A 54 -8.58 8.56 6.83
CA TYR A 54 -8.70 9.83 7.54
C TYR A 54 -9.28 10.97 6.67
N GLY A 55 -9.74 10.65 5.46
CA GLY A 55 -10.40 11.61 4.57
C GLY A 55 -9.45 12.57 3.84
N ASN A 56 -8.13 12.34 3.88
CA ASN A 56 -7.15 13.08 3.09
C ASN A 56 -7.06 12.51 1.66
N ILE A 57 -8.05 12.83 0.83
CA ILE A 57 -8.18 12.28 -0.52
C ILE A 57 -7.05 12.73 -1.45
N LYS A 58 -6.60 13.98 -1.33
CA LYS A 58 -5.45 14.49 -2.07
C LYS A 58 -4.17 13.70 -1.77
N GLY A 59 -3.91 13.45 -0.49
CA GLY A 59 -2.77 12.64 -0.06
C GLY A 59 -2.85 11.21 -0.57
N ALA A 60 -4.01 10.58 -0.43
CA ALA A 60 -4.26 9.23 -0.93
C ALA A 60 -3.98 9.12 -2.44
N ARG A 61 -4.53 10.04 -3.23
CA ARG A 61 -4.34 10.10 -4.70
C ARG A 61 -2.88 10.21 -5.09
N TRP A 62 -2.14 11.09 -4.42
CA TRP A 62 -0.70 11.26 -4.67
C TRP A 62 0.10 10.00 -4.35
N MET A 63 -0.20 9.37 -3.22
CA MET A 63 0.52 8.18 -2.76
C MET A 63 0.23 6.95 -3.62
N PHE A 64 -1.03 6.72 -4.01
CA PHE A 64 -1.38 5.64 -4.94
C PHE A 64 -0.71 5.80 -6.30
N GLY A 65 -0.70 7.02 -6.86
CA GLY A 65 -0.04 7.29 -8.13
C GLY A 65 1.46 6.98 -8.11
N ASN A 66 2.15 7.33 -7.03
CA ASN A 66 3.57 7.01 -6.89
C ASN A 66 3.83 5.53 -6.59
N ALA A 67 3.01 4.91 -5.72
CA ALA A 67 3.07 3.48 -5.43
C ALA A 67 2.94 2.66 -6.72
N ARG A 68 1.93 2.96 -7.54
CA ARG A 68 1.73 2.32 -8.85
C ARG A 68 2.96 2.48 -9.73
N LYS A 69 3.45 3.72 -9.90
CA LYS A 69 4.64 4.02 -10.70
C LYS A 69 5.87 3.22 -10.25
N TYR A 70 6.09 3.09 -8.94
CA TYR A 70 7.25 2.38 -8.41
C TYR A 70 7.12 0.87 -8.52
N LEU A 71 5.92 0.33 -8.31
CA LEU A 71 5.66 -1.11 -8.33
C LEU A 71 5.58 -1.71 -9.74
N THR A 72 5.22 -0.94 -10.79
CA THR A 72 5.08 -1.44 -12.17
C THR A 72 6.29 -2.25 -12.67
N ARG A 73 7.52 -1.86 -12.30
CA ARG A 73 8.73 -2.56 -12.77
C ARG A 73 8.98 -3.93 -12.10
N TYR A 74 8.18 -4.30 -11.11
CA TYR A 74 8.32 -5.51 -10.30
C TYR A 74 7.27 -6.58 -10.63
N GLU A 75 6.47 -6.37 -11.67
CA GLU A 75 5.54 -7.37 -12.18
C GLU A 75 6.25 -8.63 -12.74
N PRO A 76 5.56 -9.80 -12.73
CA PRO A 76 4.28 -10.04 -12.07
C PRO A 76 4.42 -10.36 -10.59
N VAL A 77 5.60 -10.82 -10.15
CA VAL A 77 5.87 -11.27 -8.79
C VAL A 77 7.23 -10.76 -8.34
N HIS A 78 7.28 -10.20 -7.13
CA HIS A 78 8.52 -9.81 -6.49
C HIS A 78 8.45 -10.09 -4.98
N TRP A 79 9.52 -10.61 -4.40
CA TRP A 79 9.56 -11.05 -2.99
C TRP A 79 8.37 -11.96 -2.61
N GLY A 80 8.00 -12.86 -3.53
CA GLY A 80 6.89 -13.80 -3.37
C GLY A 80 5.49 -13.18 -3.38
N LEU A 81 5.38 -11.86 -3.58
CA LEU A 81 4.13 -11.11 -3.64
C LEU A 81 3.62 -11.00 -5.08
N ASP A 82 2.32 -11.19 -5.29
CA ASP A 82 1.65 -10.89 -6.56
C ASP A 82 1.56 -9.37 -6.78
N VAL A 83 2.56 -8.82 -7.47
CA VAL A 83 2.65 -7.39 -7.76
C VAL A 83 1.59 -6.97 -8.78
N SER A 84 1.26 -7.84 -9.74
CA SER A 84 0.18 -7.55 -10.70
C SER A 84 -1.16 -7.38 -10.00
N GLY A 85 -1.48 -8.25 -9.03
CA GLY A 85 -2.67 -8.12 -8.19
C GLY A 85 -2.67 -6.82 -7.35
N VAL A 86 -1.52 -6.44 -6.79
CA VAL A 86 -1.36 -5.17 -6.07
C VAL A 86 -1.58 -3.96 -6.98
N LEU A 87 -1.07 -3.99 -8.21
CA LEU A 87 -1.27 -2.88 -9.16
C LEU A 87 -2.74 -2.73 -9.58
N GLN A 88 -3.43 -3.85 -9.85
CA GLN A 88 -4.87 -3.83 -10.14
C GLN A 88 -5.67 -3.26 -8.96
N TYR A 89 -5.27 -3.61 -7.73
CA TYR A 89 -5.86 -3.06 -6.52
C TYR A 89 -5.65 -1.54 -6.40
N ILE A 90 -4.42 -1.06 -6.66
CA ILE A 90 -4.12 0.39 -6.63
C ILE A 90 -4.99 1.14 -7.64
N GLU A 91 -5.13 0.62 -8.87
CA GLU A 91 -5.99 1.26 -9.88
C GLU A 91 -7.47 1.29 -9.47
N ALA A 92 -7.96 0.24 -8.80
CA ALA A 92 -9.31 0.23 -8.24
C ALA A 92 -9.46 1.31 -7.16
N CYS A 93 -8.47 1.44 -6.28
CA CYS A 93 -8.44 2.47 -5.24
C CYS A 93 -8.46 3.88 -5.86
N GLU A 94 -7.60 4.15 -6.85
CA GLU A 94 -7.56 5.43 -7.57
C GLU A 94 -8.92 5.79 -8.18
N LYS A 95 -9.64 4.82 -8.75
CA LYS A 95 -10.99 5.01 -9.35
C LYS A 95 -12.08 5.24 -8.31
N SER A 96 -11.89 4.75 -7.08
CA SER A 96 -12.85 4.92 -5.98
C SER A 96 -12.68 6.22 -5.20
N LEU A 97 -11.57 6.96 -5.41
CA LEU A 97 -11.34 8.22 -4.72
C LEU A 97 -12.30 9.32 -5.19
N PRO A 98 -12.92 10.08 -4.26
CA PRO A 98 -13.69 11.27 -4.60
C PRO A 98 -12.85 12.33 -5.34
N GLU A 99 -13.51 13.19 -6.13
CA GLU A 99 -12.85 14.32 -6.80
C GLU A 99 -12.44 15.46 -5.85
N THR A 100 -12.99 15.50 -4.62
CA THR A 100 -12.59 16.49 -3.61
C THR A 100 -11.21 16.16 -3.02
N ASP A 101 -10.51 17.19 -2.54
CA ASP A 101 -9.22 17.04 -1.87
C ASP A 101 -9.35 16.45 -0.45
N VAL A 102 -10.48 16.69 0.23
CA VAL A 102 -10.74 16.28 1.61
C VAL A 102 -12.21 15.89 1.79
N ILE A 103 -12.45 14.87 2.62
CA ILE A 103 -13.76 14.51 3.19
C ILE A 103 -13.64 14.35 4.71
N SER A 104 -14.76 14.32 5.42
CA SER A 104 -14.74 14.03 6.86
C SER A 104 -14.35 12.57 7.14
N TYR A 105 -13.83 12.31 8.35
CA TYR A 105 -13.55 10.95 8.82
C TYR A 105 -14.79 10.04 8.76
N ALA A 106 -15.97 10.58 9.08
CA ALA A 106 -17.22 9.83 9.04
C ALA A 106 -17.59 9.41 7.60
N GLU A 107 -17.42 10.30 6.62
CA GLU A 107 -17.62 10.00 5.20
C GLU A 107 -16.60 8.98 4.70
N ALA A 108 -15.32 9.14 5.05
CA ALA A 108 -14.26 8.21 4.69
C ALA A 108 -14.53 6.79 5.20
N LYS A 109 -14.96 6.66 6.46
CA LYS A 109 -15.30 5.38 7.09
C LYS A 109 -16.57 4.73 6.51
N ALA A 110 -17.53 5.54 6.06
CA ALA A 110 -18.77 5.05 5.45
C ALA A 110 -18.59 4.66 3.97
N MET A 111 -17.48 5.05 3.35
CA MET A 111 -17.21 4.76 1.95
C MET A 111 -16.90 3.27 1.73
N SER A 112 -17.57 2.67 0.75
CA SER A 112 -17.17 1.36 0.25
C SER A 112 -15.88 1.52 -0.55
N PHE A 113 -14.77 1.00 -0.02
CA PHE A 113 -13.46 1.07 -0.67
C PHE A 113 -12.97 -0.33 -1.07
N PRO A 114 -12.16 -0.47 -2.13
CA PRO A 114 -11.60 -1.76 -2.51
C PRO A 114 -10.81 -2.41 -1.36
N SER A 115 -10.86 -3.73 -1.27
CA SER A 115 -10.03 -4.52 -0.34
C SER A 115 -9.11 -5.45 -1.10
N LEU A 116 -7.95 -5.74 -0.50
CA LEU A 116 -6.97 -6.71 -1.00
C LEU A 116 -6.43 -7.50 0.19
N ARG A 117 -6.26 -8.80 0.00
CA ARG A 117 -5.52 -9.64 0.94
C ARG A 117 -4.18 -10.03 0.31
N LEU A 118 -3.09 -9.67 0.96
CA LEU A 118 -1.74 -10.00 0.53
C LEU A 118 -1.37 -11.42 0.95
N HIS A 119 -0.65 -12.10 0.07
CA HIS A 119 -0.11 -13.44 0.29
C HIS A 119 1.33 -13.47 -0.24
N VAL A 120 2.23 -14.10 0.51
CA VAL A 120 3.62 -14.31 0.11
C VAL A 120 3.86 -15.81 -0.08
N ASN A 121 4.22 -16.20 -1.30
CA ASN A 121 4.58 -17.59 -1.60
C ASN A 121 6.02 -17.83 -1.14
N THR A 122 6.21 -18.68 -0.14
CA THR A 122 7.49 -19.04 0.47
C THR A 122 8.16 -20.27 -0.15
N SER A 123 7.66 -20.75 -1.29
CA SER A 123 8.08 -21.98 -1.98
C SER A 123 9.57 -22.02 -2.33
#